data_AF-A0A925G8D7-F1
#
_entry.id   AF-A0A925G8D7-F1
#
_cell.length_a   1.000
_cell.length_b   1.000
_cell.length_c   1.000
_cell.angle_alpha   90.00
_cell.angle_beta   90.00
_cell.angle_gamma   90.00
#
_symmetry.space_group_name_H-M   'P 1'
#
loop_
_entity.id
_entity.type
_entity.pdbx_description
1 polymer ?
#
loop_
_entity_poly.entity_id
_entity_poly.type
_entity_poly.pdbx_seq_one_letter_code
_entity_poly.pdbx_strand_id
1 'polypeptide(L)'
;MINLLKYRAALIGIMFGLFGGGLSKLLVIDEMSGYYTALSSLLALIISLLISFLLKGRWNRHVRNNIKIISIVLFAGFIYSIYLHTILFTEGTFRFKSFEGNTSYYVKGDVYTFVALAFKKNNPQIISDEDLVREGFESPDEKGKIWTPKSIRKSLIKLISSYSLVVISFVSIISILMEVLIGHYKHSTLKTQ
;
A
#
# COMPACT_ATOMS: atom_id res chain seq x y z
N MET A 1 -28.36 7.38 -21.82
CA MET A 1 -27.92 7.87 -20.49
C MET A 1 -27.95 6.77 -19.42
N ILE A 2 -29.00 5.94 -19.37
CA ILE A 2 -29.18 4.83 -18.41
C ILE A 2 -28.10 3.72 -18.53
N ASN A 3 -27.70 3.33 -19.74
CA ASN A 3 -26.66 2.30 -19.92
C ASN A 3 -25.30 2.74 -19.38
N LEU A 4 -24.93 4.02 -19.54
CA LEU A 4 -23.70 4.57 -18.99
C LEU A 4 -23.70 4.50 -17.46
N LEU A 5 -24.83 4.79 -16.82
CA LEU A 5 -24.99 4.71 -15.38
C LEU A 5 -24.91 3.26 -14.87
N LYS A 6 -25.47 2.30 -15.61
CA LYS A 6 -25.32 0.86 -15.32
C LYS A 6 -23.87 0.40 -15.38
N TYR A 7 -23.11 0.79 -16.42
CA TYR A 7 -21.69 0.45 -16.50
C TYR A 7 -20.85 1.14 -15.41
N ARG A 8 -21.23 2.36 -14.98
CA ARG A 8 -20.62 3.03 -13.81
C ARG A 8 -20.84 2.24 -12.54
N ALA A 9 -22.09 1.89 -12.26
CA ALA A 9 -22.45 1.14 -11.06
C ALA A 9 -21.82 -0.26 -11.06
N ALA A 10 -21.76 -0.92 -12.22
CA ALA A 10 -21.11 -2.23 -12.35
C ALA A 10 -19.58 -2.13 -12.14
N LEU A 11 -18.90 -1.13 -12.73
CA LEU A 11 -17.47 -0.94 -12.54
C LEU A 11 -17.13 -0.58 -11.09
N ILE A 12 -17.90 0.33 -10.48
CA ILE A 12 -17.78 0.68 -9.06
C ILE A 12 -18.02 -0.56 -8.20
N GLY A 13 -19.06 -1.34 -8.47
CA GLY A 13 -19.38 -2.56 -7.72
C GLY A 13 -18.30 -3.65 -7.85
N ILE A 14 -17.75 -3.86 -9.04
CA ILE A 14 -16.65 -4.81 -9.26
C ILE A 14 -15.38 -4.33 -8.54
N MET A 15 -15.06 -3.03 -8.62
CA MET A 15 -13.93 -2.46 -7.92
C MET A 15 -14.12 -2.57 -6.40
N PHE A 16 -15.26 -2.16 -5.84
CA PHE A 16 -15.56 -2.32 -4.41
C PHE A 16 -15.63 -3.78 -3.97
N GLY A 17 -16.06 -4.72 -4.81
CA GLY A 17 -16.06 -6.15 -4.49
C GLY A 17 -14.65 -6.73 -4.43
N LEU A 18 -13.82 -6.44 -5.44
CA LEU A 18 -12.41 -6.87 -5.48
C LEU A 18 -11.58 -6.17 -4.39
N PHE A 19 -11.77 -4.86 -4.18
CA PHE A 19 -11.07 -4.09 -3.16
C PHE A 19 -11.60 -4.36 -1.77
N GLY A 20 -12.90 -4.49 -1.57
CA GLY A 20 -13.51 -4.83 -0.28
C GLY A 20 -13.11 -6.23 0.18
N GLY A 21 -13.07 -7.20 -0.73
CA GLY A 21 -12.59 -8.57 -0.44
C GLY A 21 -11.07 -8.67 -0.24
N GLY A 22 -10.30 -7.83 -0.93
CA GLY A 22 -8.85 -7.73 -0.72
C GLY A 22 -8.49 -7.00 0.57
N LEU A 23 -9.17 -5.87 0.85
CA LEU A 23 -9.03 -5.09 2.07
C LEU A 23 -9.49 -5.87 3.29
N SER A 24 -10.56 -6.68 3.21
CA SER A 24 -11.01 -7.50 4.35
C SER A 24 -9.98 -8.55 4.76
N LYS A 25 -9.20 -9.07 3.81
CA LYS A 25 -8.07 -9.97 4.10
C LYS A 25 -6.85 -9.24 4.64
N LEU A 26 -6.66 -7.97 4.27
CA LEU A 26 -5.60 -7.12 4.82
C LEU A 26 -5.94 -6.59 6.23
N LEU A 27 -7.22 -6.31 6.49
CA LEU A 27 -7.78 -5.79 7.75
C LEU A 27 -7.73 -6.77 8.93
N VAL A 28 -7.22 -7.99 8.74
CA VAL A 28 -7.01 -8.96 9.84
C VAL A 28 -5.99 -8.44 10.87
N ILE A 29 -5.17 -7.45 10.50
CA ILE A 29 -4.23 -6.79 11.41
C ILE A 29 -4.91 -5.56 12.03
N ASP A 30 -5.53 -5.73 13.20
CA ASP A 30 -6.30 -4.69 13.90
C ASP A 30 -5.51 -3.39 14.12
N GLU A 31 -4.18 -3.49 14.31
CA GLU A 31 -3.34 -2.32 14.56
C GLU A 31 -2.99 -1.50 13.31
N MET A 32 -3.36 -1.97 12.12
CA MET A 32 -3.21 -1.22 10.87
C MET A 32 -4.52 -0.59 10.37
N SER A 33 -5.60 -0.65 11.16
CA SER A 33 -6.90 -0.06 10.83
C SER A 33 -6.81 1.39 10.32
N GLY A 34 -5.96 2.23 10.93
CA GLY A 34 -5.72 3.61 10.48
C GLY A 34 -5.03 3.70 9.11
N TYR A 35 -4.01 2.87 8.87
CA TYR A 35 -3.33 2.77 7.58
C TYR A 35 -4.29 2.31 6.48
N TYR A 36 -5.12 1.30 6.76
CA TYR A 36 -6.11 0.80 5.82
C TYR A 36 -7.21 1.83 5.52
N THR A 37 -7.61 2.63 6.51
CA THR A 37 -8.56 3.73 6.32
C THR A 37 -7.99 4.79 5.37
N ALA A 38 -6.74 5.20 5.58
CA ALA A 38 -6.05 6.13 4.68
C ALA A 38 -5.87 5.55 3.26
N LEU A 39 -5.45 4.28 3.16
CA LEU A 39 -5.30 3.56 1.88
C LEU A 39 -6.64 3.49 1.13
N SER A 40 -7.74 3.21 1.82
CA SER A 40 -9.08 3.12 1.22
C SER A 40 -9.53 4.46 0.64
N SER A 41 -9.22 5.56 1.31
CA SER A 41 -9.53 6.92 0.84
C SER A 41 -8.73 7.29 -0.40
N LEU A 42 -7.44 6.93 -0.43
CA LEU A 42 -6.57 7.13 -1.61
C LEU A 42 -7.01 6.27 -2.80
N LEU A 43 -7.37 5.01 -2.55
CA LEU A 43 -7.93 4.12 -3.58
C LEU A 43 -9.24 4.66 -4.13
N ALA A 44 -10.15 5.12 -3.27
CA ALA A 44 -11.41 5.72 -3.68
C ALA A 44 -11.19 6.96 -4.57
N LEU A 45 -10.20 7.80 -4.24
CA LEU A 45 -9.82 8.95 -5.07
C LEU A 45 -9.34 8.50 -6.46
N ILE A 46 -8.40 7.56 -6.54
CA ILE A 46 -7.86 7.08 -7.82
C ILE A 46 -8.97 6.45 -8.66
N ILE A 47 -9.81 5.61 -8.06
CA ILE A 47 -10.93 4.96 -8.74
C ILE A 47 -11.91 6.01 -9.26
N SER A 48 -12.24 7.04 -8.45
CA SER A 48 -13.12 8.14 -8.86
C SER A 48 -12.56 8.93 -10.05
N LEU A 49 -11.26 9.22 -10.03
CA LEU A 49 -10.55 9.88 -11.13
C LEU A 49 -10.50 8.99 -12.39
N LEU A 50 -10.22 7.70 -12.24
CA LEU A 50 -10.18 6.73 -13.32
C LEU A 50 -11.55 6.55 -13.96
N ILE A 51 -12.61 6.47 -13.15
CA ILE A 51 -14.00 6.46 -13.62
C ILE A 51 -14.30 7.74 -14.40
N SER A 52 -14.02 8.91 -13.82
CA SER A 52 -14.25 10.21 -14.46
C SER A 52 -13.54 10.31 -15.82
N PHE A 53 -12.30 9.84 -15.90
CA PHE A 53 -11.53 9.76 -17.14
C PHE A 53 -12.12 8.75 -18.14
N LEU A 54 -12.46 7.53 -17.71
CA LEU A 54 -13.01 6.49 -18.59
C LEU A 54 -14.32 6.93 -19.28
N LEU A 55 -15.10 7.75 -18.58
CA LEU A 55 -16.44 8.19 -18.98
C LEU A 55 -16.48 9.46 -19.83
N LYS A 56 -15.53 10.39 -19.65
CA LYS A 56 -15.46 11.65 -20.42
C LYS A 56 -14.27 11.59 -21.37
N GLY A 57 -14.54 11.40 -22.67
CA GLY A 57 -13.49 11.50 -23.69
C GLY A 57 -14.01 11.56 -25.12
N ARG A 58 -14.17 12.78 -25.65
CA ARG A 58 -14.27 13.06 -27.09
C ARG A 58 -12.86 13.34 -27.63
N TRP A 59 -12.04 12.29 -27.73
CA TRP A 59 -10.70 12.35 -28.35
C TRP A 59 -10.63 11.43 -29.54
N ASN A 60 -9.60 11.63 -30.37
CA ASN A 60 -9.27 10.71 -31.43
C ASN A 60 -9.15 9.28 -30.86
N ARG A 61 -9.82 8.32 -31.49
CA ARG A 61 -10.13 7.00 -30.91
C ARG A 61 -8.87 6.24 -30.48
N HIS A 62 -7.77 6.44 -31.20
CA HIS A 62 -6.46 5.82 -30.93
C HIS A 62 -5.79 6.41 -29.68
N VAL A 63 -5.65 7.75 -29.61
CA VAL A 63 -5.03 8.43 -28.44
C VAL A 63 -5.79 8.13 -27.16
N ARG A 64 -7.13 8.12 -27.22
CA ARG A 64 -7.98 7.78 -26.08
C ARG A 64 -7.77 6.34 -25.61
N ASN A 65 -7.68 5.37 -26.54
CA ASN A 65 -7.47 3.98 -26.17
C ASN A 65 -6.08 3.75 -25.56
N ASN A 66 -5.03 4.37 -26.10
CA ASN A 66 -3.68 4.25 -25.57
C ASN A 66 -3.59 4.78 -24.14
N ILE A 67 -4.17 5.95 -23.86
CA ILE A 67 -4.14 6.53 -22.52
C ILE A 67 -4.97 5.69 -21.54
N LYS A 68 -6.10 5.12 -21.98
CA LYS A 68 -6.86 4.16 -21.15
C LYS A 68 -6.03 2.93 -20.79
N ILE A 69 -5.31 2.36 -21.75
CA ILE A 69 -4.43 1.22 -21.50
C ILE A 69 -3.33 1.62 -20.51
N ILE A 70 -2.67 2.76 -20.71
CA ILE A 70 -1.63 3.28 -19.80
C ILE A 70 -2.19 3.48 -18.39
N SER A 71 -3.37 4.10 -18.23
CA SER A 71 -4.00 4.30 -16.92
C SER A 71 -4.34 2.98 -16.23
N ILE A 72 -4.83 1.97 -16.98
CA ILE A 72 -5.12 0.63 -16.42
C ILE A 72 -3.82 -0.07 -16.00
N VAL A 73 -2.76 0.01 -16.81
CA VAL A 73 -1.45 -0.58 -16.49
C VAL A 73 -0.84 0.09 -15.26
N LEU A 74 -0.88 1.42 -15.17
CA LEU A 74 -0.41 2.17 -14.00
C LEU A 74 -1.23 1.85 -12.75
N PHE A 75 -2.55 1.66 -12.91
CA PHE A 75 -3.41 1.27 -11.81
C PHE A 75 -3.05 -0.12 -11.30
N ALA A 76 -2.89 -1.09 -12.21
CA ALA A 76 -2.44 -2.44 -11.86
C ALA A 76 -1.05 -2.41 -11.19
N GLY A 77 -0.12 -1.60 -11.70
CA GLY A 77 1.21 -1.39 -11.10
C GLY A 77 1.14 -0.78 -9.70
N PHE A 78 0.24 0.18 -9.46
CA PHE A 78 0.00 0.75 -8.15
C PHE A 78 -0.54 -0.29 -7.16
N ILE A 79 -1.55 -1.08 -7.56
CA ILE A 79 -2.09 -2.16 -6.73
C ILE A 79 -1.02 -3.21 -6.41
N TYR A 80 -0.24 -3.62 -7.41
CA TYR A 80 0.86 -4.56 -7.21
C TYR A 80 1.91 -4.00 -6.25
N SER A 81 2.22 -2.71 -6.34
CA SER A 81 3.17 -2.04 -5.44
C SER A 81 2.67 -2.00 -4.00
N ILE A 82 1.37 -1.74 -3.78
CA ILE A 82 0.76 -1.80 -2.44
C ILE A 82 0.88 -3.22 -1.90
N TYR A 83 0.48 -4.22 -2.68
CA TYR A 83 0.53 -5.63 -2.26
C TYR A 83 1.95 -6.05 -1.87
N LEU A 84 2.94 -5.73 -2.72
CA LEU A 84 4.35 -6.00 -2.44
C LEU A 84 4.82 -5.28 -1.16
N HIS A 85 4.45 -4.01 -0.99
CA HIS A 85 4.81 -3.24 0.19
C HIS A 85 4.19 -3.84 1.45
N THR A 86 2.92 -4.27 1.41
CA THR A 86 2.27 -4.92 2.56
C THR A 86 2.99 -6.21 2.96
N ILE A 87 3.35 -7.08 1.99
CA ILE A 87 4.14 -8.29 2.29
C ILE A 87 5.45 -7.92 2.97
N LEU A 88 6.22 -7.01 2.35
CA LEU A 88 7.51 -6.59 2.87
C LEU A 88 7.38 -5.93 4.25
N PHE A 89 6.30 -5.19 4.50
CA PHE A 89 5.98 -4.60 5.79
C PHE A 89 5.74 -5.69 6.83
N THR A 90 4.88 -6.66 6.55
CA THR A 90 4.57 -7.75 7.48
C THR A 90 5.78 -8.64 7.78
N GLU A 91 6.64 -8.90 6.79
CA GLU A 91 7.85 -9.69 6.97
C GLU A 91 8.98 -8.89 7.62
N GLY A 92 9.07 -7.59 7.34
CA GLY A 92 10.17 -6.71 7.72
C GLY A 92 9.92 -5.92 9.01
N THR A 93 8.75 -6.05 9.63
CA THR A 93 8.42 -5.37 10.87
C THR A 93 7.90 -6.32 11.95
N PHE A 94 7.94 -5.86 13.19
CA PHE A 94 7.27 -6.49 14.31
C PHE A 94 6.51 -5.43 15.10
N ARG A 95 5.43 -5.87 15.74
CA ARG A 95 4.63 -5.06 16.65
C ARG A 95 5.31 -5.05 18.02
N PHE A 96 5.31 -3.89 18.67
CA PHE A 96 5.67 -3.78 20.08
C PHE A 96 4.68 -2.87 20.80
N LYS A 97 4.15 -3.34 21.92
CA LYS A 97 3.28 -2.57 22.80
C LYS A 97 4.10 -2.03 23.98
N SER A 98 4.22 -0.71 24.04
CA SER A 98 4.87 -0.02 25.16
C SER A 98 4.11 -0.19 26.48
N PHE A 99 4.77 0.08 27.61
CA PHE A 99 4.15 0.07 28.95
C PHE A 99 2.98 1.04 29.09
N GLU A 100 2.98 2.13 28.31
CA GLU A 100 1.89 3.11 28.25
C GLU A 100 0.70 2.64 27.40
N GLY A 101 0.77 1.42 26.83
CA GLY A 101 -0.27 0.84 26.00
C GLY A 101 -0.20 1.25 24.52
N ASN A 102 0.70 2.17 24.15
CA ASN A 102 0.91 2.58 22.76
C ASN A 102 1.53 1.44 21.96
N THR A 103 0.89 1.06 20.86
CA THR A 103 1.44 0.10 19.90
C THR A 103 2.25 0.83 18.83
N SER A 104 3.44 0.32 18.53
CA SER A 104 4.27 0.82 17.44
C SER A 104 4.89 -0.33 16.64
N TYR A 105 5.21 -0.07 15.39
CA TYR A 105 5.83 -1.02 14.48
C TYR A 105 7.31 -0.69 14.31
N TYR A 106 8.16 -1.70 14.49
CA TYR A 106 9.61 -1.57 14.42
C TYR A 106 10.17 -2.49 13.34
N VAL A 107 11.21 -2.03 12.64
CA VAL A 107 11.89 -2.84 11.61
C VAL A 107 12.66 -3.99 12.26
N LYS A 108 12.45 -5.22 11.76
CA LYS A 108 13.23 -6.42 12.11
C LYS A 108 14.12 -6.90 10.96
N GLY A 109 15.12 -7.70 11.31
CA GLY A 109 15.93 -8.44 10.35
C GLY A 109 15.40 -9.85 10.08
N ASP A 110 15.93 -10.50 9.05
CA ASP A 110 15.68 -11.90 8.70
C ASP A 110 16.70 -12.87 9.35
N VAL A 111 17.79 -12.36 9.92
CA VAL A 111 18.88 -13.17 10.48
C VAL A 111 19.09 -12.85 11.95
N TYR A 112 18.87 -13.83 12.82
CA TYR A 112 19.15 -13.71 14.25
C TYR A 112 20.66 -13.67 14.55
N THR A 113 21.03 -12.99 15.62
CA THR A 113 22.38 -13.06 16.19
C THR A 113 22.58 -14.38 16.95
N PHE A 114 23.84 -14.72 17.25
CA PHE A 114 24.15 -15.87 18.11
C PHE A 114 23.54 -15.74 19.52
N VAL A 115 23.45 -14.51 20.06
CA VAL A 115 22.87 -14.24 21.37
C VAL A 115 21.37 -14.55 21.37
N ALA A 116 20.65 -14.11 20.34
CA ALA A 116 19.23 -14.37 20.20
C ALA A 116 18.93 -15.87 20.02
N LEU A 117 19.76 -16.58 19.26
CA LEU A 117 19.63 -18.03 19.08
C LEU A 117 19.90 -18.79 20.38
N ALA A 118 20.91 -18.40 21.14
CA ALA A 118 21.21 -18.98 22.45
C ALA A 118 20.06 -18.73 23.44
N PHE A 119 19.50 -17.51 23.44
CA PHE A 119 18.37 -17.16 24.29
C PHE A 119 17.11 -17.96 23.94
N LYS A 120 16.78 -18.12 22.65
CA LYS A 120 15.69 -18.99 22.18
C LYS A 120 15.89 -20.45 22.56
N LYS A 121 17.12 -20.96 22.50
CA LYS A 121 17.44 -22.33 22.91
C LYS A 121 17.19 -22.56 24.40
N ASN A 122 17.47 -21.56 25.24
CA ASN A 122 17.27 -21.64 26.68
C ASN A 122 15.83 -21.32 27.12
N ASN A 123 15.03 -20.73 26.23
CA ASN A 123 13.65 -20.32 26.49
C ASN A 123 12.71 -20.80 25.36
N PRO A 124 12.44 -22.11 25.27
CA PRO A 124 11.65 -22.71 24.18
C PRO A 124 10.19 -22.22 24.13
N GLN A 125 9.69 -21.63 25.21
CA GLN A 125 8.37 -20.98 25.27
C GLN A 125 8.27 -19.71 24.41
N ILE A 126 9.39 -19.15 23.95
CA ILE A 126 9.44 -17.92 23.16
C ILE A 126 9.34 -18.26 21.66
N ILE A 127 8.14 -18.09 21.11
CA ILE A 127 7.82 -18.47 19.74
C ILE A 127 7.81 -17.25 18.82
N SER A 128 7.32 -16.10 19.28
CA SER A 128 7.19 -14.89 18.45
C SER A 128 8.39 -13.94 18.56
N ASP A 129 8.57 -13.09 17.53
CA ASP A 129 9.55 -12.00 17.56
C ASP A 129 9.23 -10.94 18.62
N GLU A 130 7.94 -10.72 18.91
CA GLU A 130 7.48 -9.80 19.93
C GLU A 130 7.85 -10.30 21.33
N ASP A 131 7.64 -11.59 21.60
CA ASP A 131 8.04 -12.22 22.86
C ASP A 131 9.56 -12.18 23.03
N LEU A 132 10.30 -12.38 21.94
CA LEU A 132 11.76 -12.34 21.97
C LEU A 132 12.27 -10.95 22.35
N VAL A 133 11.67 -9.89 21.82
CA VAL A 133 12.01 -8.51 22.16
C VAL A 133 11.60 -8.19 23.59
N ARG A 134 10.37 -8.54 23.99
CA ARG A 134 9.81 -8.19 25.30
C ARG A 134 10.48 -8.92 26.45
N GLU A 135 10.60 -10.24 26.34
CA GLU A 135 11.11 -11.10 27.43
C GLU A 135 12.64 -11.23 27.41
N GLY A 136 13.28 -11.03 26.27
CA GLY A 136 14.72 -11.25 26.12
C GLY A 136 15.59 -10.00 26.15
N PHE A 137 15.09 -8.88 25.61
CA PHE A 137 15.93 -7.69 25.37
C PHE A 137 15.27 -6.39 25.81
N GLU A 138 14.08 -6.45 26.43
CA GLU A 138 13.34 -5.41 27.14
C GLU A 138 12.94 -4.15 26.34
N SER A 139 13.57 -3.89 25.20
CA SER A 139 13.32 -2.71 24.36
C SER A 139 13.52 -2.97 22.86
N PRO A 140 12.68 -2.38 21.98
CA PRO A 140 12.90 -2.33 20.54
C PRO A 140 14.21 -1.65 20.13
N ASP A 141 14.77 -0.79 20.96
CA ASP A 141 16.07 -0.14 20.70
C ASP A 141 17.21 -1.15 20.67
N GLU A 142 17.04 -2.25 21.38
CA GLU A 142 18.00 -3.35 21.48
C GLU A 142 17.82 -4.41 20.39
N LYS A 143 17.02 -4.14 19.36
CA LYS A 143 16.82 -5.02 18.21
C LYS A 143 18.12 -5.44 17.50
N GLY A 144 19.19 -4.66 17.62
CA GLY A 144 20.52 -5.00 17.10
C GLY A 144 21.19 -6.16 17.83
N LYS A 145 20.76 -6.47 19.06
CA LYS A 145 21.15 -7.69 19.79
C LYS A 145 20.36 -8.90 19.32
N ILE A 146 19.17 -8.70 18.75
CA ILE A 146 18.29 -9.78 18.29
C ILE A 146 18.61 -10.19 16.86
N TRP A 147 18.63 -9.22 15.95
CA TRP A 147 18.91 -9.43 14.54
C TRP A 147 20.22 -8.76 14.13
N THR A 148 20.90 -9.35 13.14
CA THR A 148 22.16 -8.78 12.66
C THR A 148 21.93 -7.37 12.08
N PRO A 149 22.83 -6.40 12.30
CA PRO A 149 22.70 -5.05 11.75
C PRO A 149 22.55 -5.04 10.22
N LYS A 150 23.22 -5.98 9.53
CA LYS A 150 23.11 -6.15 8.08
C LYS A 150 21.70 -6.56 7.65
N SER A 151 21.07 -7.51 8.36
CA SER A 151 19.69 -7.93 8.08
C SER A 151 18.68 -6.80 8.32
N ILE A 152 18.81 -6.06 9.43
CA ILE A 152 17.93 -4.92 9.73
C ILE A 152 18.06 -3.86 8.64
N ARG A 153 19.29 -3.51 8.23
CA ARG A 153 19.52 -2.54 7.16
C ARG A 153 18.94 -3.00 5.83
N LYS A 154 19.05 -4.29 5.49
CA LYS A 154 18.45 -4.88 4.29
C LYS A 154 16.93 -4.78 4.31
N SER A 155 16.28 -5.12 5.43
CA SER A 155 14.83 -4.94 5.60
C SER A 155 14.42 -3.48 5.48
N LEU A 156 15.15 -2.58 6.14
CA LEU A 156 14.89 -1.13 6.07
C LEU A 156 14.95 -0.61 4.63
N ILE A 157 15.98 -0.98 3.86
CA ILE A 157 16.10 -0.58 2.45
C ILE A 157 14.92 -1.12 1.64
N LYS A 158 14.53 -2.40 1.82
CA LYS A 158 13.37 -2.99 1.14
C LYS A 158 12.07 -2.23 1.44
N LEU A 159 11.85 -1.86 2.71
CA LEU A 159 10.68 -1.10 3.14
C LEU A 159 10.65 0.29 2.51
N ILE A 160 11.78 1.00 2.53
CA ILE A 160 11.89 2.32 1.89
C ILE A 160 11.66 2.21 0.38
N SER A 161 12.34 1.29 -0.30
CA SER A 161 12.22 1.13 -1.75
C SER A 161 10.80 0.76 -2.19
N SER A 162 10.13 -0.14 -1.46
CA SER A 162 8.75 -0.51 -1.77
C SER A 162 7.77 0.63 -1.49
N TYR A 163 7.96 1.39 -0.40
CA TYR A 163 7.18 2.58 -0.12
C TYR A 163 7.36 3.65 -1.23
N SER A 164 8.59 3.91 -1.65
CA SER A 164 8.88 4.83 -2.76
C SER A 164 8.19 4.39 -4.04
N LEU A 165 8.15 3.09 -4.33
CA LEU A 165 7.45 2.56 -5.51
C LEU A 165 5.94 2.79 -5.44
N VAL A 166 5.33 2.63 -4.26
CA VAL A 166 3.91 2.97 -4.03
C VAL A 166 3.67 4.46 -4.30
N VAL A 167 4.52 5.34 -3.76
CA VAL A 167 4.39 6.80 -3.95
C VAL A 167 4.57 7.20 -5.41
N ILE A 168 5.60 6.69 -6.09
CA ILE A 168 5.85 6.99 -7.51
C ILE A 168 4.69 6.52 -8.37
N SER A 169 4.19 5.31 -8.14
CA SER A 169 3.04 4.76 -8.87
C SER A 169 1.78 5.58 -8.64
N PHE A 170 1.54 6.00 -7.39
CA PHE A 170 0.44 6.87 -6.99
C PHE A 170 0.49 8.24 -7.66
N VAL A 171 1.64 8.93 -7.59
CA VAL A 171 1.82 10.24 -8.20
C VAL A 171 1.68 10.13 -9.72
N SER A 172 2.26 9.11 -10.34
CA SER A 172 2.19 8.91 -11.79
C SER A 172 0.74 8.74 -12.28
N ILE A 173 -0.05 7.91 -11.59
CA ILE A 173 -1.45 7.71 -11.99
C ILE A 173 -2.29 8.97 -11.77
N ILE A 174 -2.09 9.70 -10.67
CA ILE A 174 -2.81 10.95 -10.42
C ILE A 174 -2.42 12.01 -11.44
N SER A 175 -1.13 12.20 -11.72
CA SER A 175 -0.65 13.19 -12.69
C SER A 175 -1.28 12.98 -14.06
N ILE A 176 -1.28 11.74 -14.57
CA ILE A 176 -1.89 11.42 -15.87
C ILE A 176 -3.41 11.62 -15.83
N LEU A 177 -4.10 11.15 -14.79
CA LEU A 177 -5.54 11.31 -14.69
C LEU A 177 -5.95 12.80 -14.60
N MET A 178 -5.20 13.60 -13.84
CA MET A 178 -5.41 15.04 -13.69
C MET A 178 -5.13 15.79 -14.98
N GLU A 179 -4.01 15.52 -15.64
CA GLU A 179 -3.64 16.18 -16.90
C GLU A 179 -4.70 15.92 -17.98
N VAL A 180 -5.21 14.69 -18.06
CA VAL A 180 -6.27 14.36 -19.02
C VAL A 180 -7.61 15.02 -18.66
N LEU A 181 -7.95 15.12 -17.38
CA LEU A 181 -9.15 15.83 -16.93
C LEU A 181 -9.04 17.34 -17.19
N ILE A 182 -7.91 17.99 -16.90
CA ILE A 182 -7.67 19.43 -17.10
C ILE A 182 -7.63 19.78 -18.59
N GLY A 183 -6.93 18.98 -19.40
CA GLY A 183 -6.87 19.17 -20.87
C GLY A 183 -8.26 19.16 -21.51
N HIS A 184 -9.21 18.39 -20.96
CA HIS A 184 -10.59 18.38 -21.42
C HIS A 184 -11.39 19.62 -20.96
N TYR A 185 -11.18 20.11 -19.74
CA TYR A 185 -11.89 21.30 -19.24
C TYR A 185 -11.53 22.55 -20.05
N LYS A 186 -10.25 22.73 -20.40
CA LYS A 186 -9.76 23.87 -21.20
C LYS A 186 -10.38 23.93 -22.60
N HIS A 187 -10.65 22.78 -23.23
CA HIS A 187 -11.30 22.72 -24.54
C HIS A 187 -12.83 22.88 -24.49
N SER A 188 -13.48 22.55 -23.37
CA SER A 188 -14.93 22.75 -23.22
C SER A 188 -15.32 24.21 -23.00
N THR A 189 -14.48 25.01 -22.34
CA THR A 189 -14.74 26.43 -22.09
C THR A 189 -14.48 27.30 -23.32
N LEU A 190 -13.48 26.96 -24.14
CA LEU A 190 -13.17 27.66 -25.40
C LEU A 190 -14.22 27.49 -26.51
N LYS A 191 -15.17 26.55 -26.40
CA LYS A 191 -16.23 26.35 -27.39
C LYS A 191 -17.50 27.16 -27.13
N THR A 192 -17.46 28.06 -26.16
CA THR A 192 -18.62 28.85 -25.71
C THR A 192 -18.40 30.36 -25.84
N GLN A 193 -17.46 30.78 -26.70
CA GLN A 193 -17.30 32.16 -27.16
C GLN A 193 -17.49 32.20 -28.67
#